data_AF-A0A1G3INB2-F1
#
_entry.id   AF-A0A1G3INB2-F1
#
_cell.length_a   1.000
_cell.length_b   1.000
_cell.length_c   1.000
_cell.angle_alpha   90.00
_cell.angle_beta   90.00
_cell.angle_gamma   90.00
#
_symmetry.space_group_name_H-M   'P 1'
#
loop_
_entity.id
_entity.type
_entity.pdbx_description
1 polymer ?
#
loop_
_entity_poly.entity_id
_entity_poly.type
_entity_poly.pdbx_seq_one_letter_code
_entity_poly.pdbx_strand_id
1 'polypeptide(L)'
;MQLYRRLHDEGERRLGLAPEATYPGKSLFPHAKRIKDLIASTGAQTLLDYGCGKGYQYNPTKIAIPGEGNWDSVIDYWDVDEVCCYDPCYEPYCKLPEGKFDGVISTDVLEHCPEGDVRWIVAEIFSYATRFVFANIACYPALTTLPNGENAHCTVRPMMWWKAIFDEAAKDHPGVTWKLVVEDHGNRDS
;
A
#
# COMPACT_ATOMS: atom_id res chain seq x y z
N MET A 1 3.17 7.80 -13.72
CA MET A 1 3.70 6.48 -14.16
C MET A 1 5.16 6.53 -14.63
N GLN A 2 5.51 7.13 -15.78
CA GLN A 2 6.91 7.10 -16.28
C GLN A 2 7.94 7.67 -15.29
N LEU A 3 7.59 8.74 -14.58
CA LEU A 3 8.44 9.36 -13.56
C LEU A 3 8.75 8.42 -12.39
N TYR A 4 7.77 7.64 -11.93
CA TYR A 4 7.97 6.65 -10.86
C TYR A 4 8.79 5.44 -11.33
N ARG A 5 8.57 4.96 -12.57
CA ARG A 5 9.46 3.92 -13.16
C ARG A 5 10.92 4.36 -13.13
N ARG A 6 11.19 5.61 -13.53
CA ARG A 6 12.54 6.16 -13.48
C ARG A 6 13.11 6.20 -12.06
N LEU A 7 12.30 6.43 -11.03
CA LEU A 7 12.77 6.35 -9.64
C LEU A 7 13.09 4.91 -9.23
N HIS A 8 12.35 3.91 -9.69
CA HIS A 8 12.71 2.50 -9.47
C HIS A 8 14.06 2.13 -10.12
N ASP A 9 14.31 2.64 -11.33
CA ASP A 9 15.46 2.29 -12.16
C ASP A 9 16.72 3.09 -11.80
N GLU A 10 16.57 4.39 -11.55
CA GLU A 10 17.69 5.34 -11.36
C GLU A 10 17.91 5.71 -9.88
N GLY A 11 16.96 5.38 -8.99
CA GLY A 11 16.95 5.79 -7.60
C GLY A 11 16.54 7.26 -7.40
N GLU A 12 16.27 7.64 -6.14
CA GLU A 12 16.00 9.02 -5.77
C GLU A 12 17.31 9.79 -5.48
N ARG A 13 17.85 10.42 -6.54
CA ARG A 13 19.14 11.11 -6.50
C ARG A 13 19.23 12.22 -5.46
N ARG A 14 18.13 12.97 -5.21
CA ARG A 14 18.17 14.10 -4.26
C ARG A 14 18.28 13.65 -2.82
N LEU A 15 17.74 12.47 -2.51
CA LEU A 15 17.86 11.84 -1.19
C LEU A 15 19.07 10.91 -1.08
N GLY A 16 19.87 10.79 -2.14
CA GLY A 16 21.02 9.88 -2.19
C GLY A 16 20.62 8.40 -2.13
N LEU A 17 19.38 8.07 -2.52
CA LEU A 17 18.89 6.69 -2.51
C LEU A 17 19.29 6.01 -3.82
N ALA A 18 19.98 4.88 -3.68
CA ALA A 18 20.23 3.97 -4.80
C ALA A 18 18.90 3.38 -5.30
N PRO A 19 18.84 2.88 -6.55
CA PRO A 19 17.67 2.19 -7.09
C PRO A 19 17.12 1.15 -6.11
N GLU A 20 17.96 0.26 -5.59
CA GLU A 20 17.60 -0.85 -4.68
C GLU A 20 16.98 -0.36 -3.36
N ALA A 21 17.30 0.87 -2.94
CA ALA A 21 16.77 1.49 -1.74
C ALA A 21 15.50 2.32 -1.99
N THR A 22 15.10 2.49 -3.25
CA THR A 22 13.95 3.31 -3.65
C THR A 22 12.70 2.42 -3.78
N TYR A 23 11.64 2.77 -3.04
CA TYR A 23 10.39 2.01 -2.92
C TYR A 23 10.54 0.51 -2.57
N PRO A 24 11.26 0.15 -1.48
CA PRO A 24 11.44 -1.25 -1.08
C PRO A 24 10.20 -1.89 -0.46
N GLY A 25 9.06 -1.19 -0.37
CA GLY A 25 7.81 -1.66 0.27
C GLY A 25 7.82 -1.66 1.81
N LYS A 26 8.71 -0.88 2.43
CA LYS A 26 8.85 -0.83 3.91
C LYS A 26 7.68 -0.14 4.63
N SER A 27 6.89 0.69 3.94
CA SER A 27 5.73 1.40 4.51
C SER A 27 4.65 0.43 5.04
N LEU A 28 4.71 -0.85 4.68
CA LEU A 28 3.83 -1.90 5.16
C LEU A 28 4.09 -2.32 6.62
N PHE A 29 5.35 -2.30 7.10
CA PHE A 29 5.70 -2.86 8.41
C PHE A 29 5.01 -2.21 9.61
N PRO A 30 4.83 -0.87 9.69
CA PRO A 30 4.05 -0.23 10.75
C PRO A 30 2.60 -0.73 10.84
N HIS A 31 2.08 -1.30 9.75
CA HIS A 31 0.69 -1.76 9.64
C HIS A 31 0.55 -3.28 9.72
N ALA A 32 1.66 -4.03 9.82
CA ALA A 32 1.66 -5.49 9.79
C ALA A 32 0.70 -6.11 10.82
N LYS A 33 0.67 -5.59 12.05
CA LYS A 33 -0.28 -6.04 13.07
C LYS A 33 -1.74 -5.74 12.69
N ARG A 34 -2.02 -4.53 12.18
CA ARG A 34 -3.38 -4.13 11.77
C ARG A 34 -3.90 -5.01 10.65
N ILE A 35 -3.02 -5.41 9.73
CA ILE A 35 -3.31 -6.33 8.65
C ILE A 35 -3.51 -7.75 9.20
N LYS A 36 -2.69 -8.23 10.14
CA LYS A 36 -2.91 -9.51 10.84
C LYS A 36 -4.28 -9.58 11.51
N ASP A 37 -4.69 -8.50 12.17
CA ASP A 37 -6.00 -8.42 12.83
C ASP A 37 -7.14 -8.58 11.80
N LEU A 38 -7.02 -7.97 10.61
CA LEU A 38 -7.98 -8.15 9.51
C LEU A 38 -7.98 -9.59 9.02
N ILE A 39 -6.81 -10.14 8.70
CA ILE A 39 -6.62 -11.53 8.26
C ILE A 39 -7.32 -12.50 9.21
N ALA A 40 -7.06 -12.38 10.51
CA ALA A 40 -7.65 -13.24 11.54
C ALA A 40 -9.18 -13.08 11.64
N SER A 41 -9.68 -11.84 11.60
CA SER A 41 -11.11 -11.57 11.74
C SER A 41 -11.95 -12.00 10.52
N THR A 42 -11.35 -12.03 9.33
CA THR A 42 -12.02 -12.44 8.09
C THR A 42 -11.66 -13.85 7.64
N GLY A 43 -10.69 -14.49 8.31
CA GLY A 43 -10.11 -15.77 7.91
C GLY A 43 -9.40 -15.76 6.55
N ALA A 44 -8.87 -14.60 6.13
CA ALA A 44 -8.26 -14.45 4.80
C ALA A 44 -7.03 -15.34 4.64
N GLN A 45 -6.83 -15.92 3.46
CA GLN A 45 -5.68 -16.78 3.15
C GLN A 45 -4.88 -16.31 1.94
N THR A 46 -5.48 -15.53 1.04
CA THR A 46 -4.78 -14.96 -0.13
C THR A 46 -4.83 -13.44 -0.09
N LEU A 47 -3.69 -12.79 -0.34
CA LEU A 47 -3.55 -11.35 -0.30
C LEU A 47 -3.02 -10.81 -1.63
N LEU A 48 -3.47 -9.61 -1.99
CA LEU A 48 -2.85 -8.77 -3.01
C LEU A 48 -2.26 -7.52 -2.35
N ASP A 49 -0.98 -7.25 -2.59
CA ASP A 49 -0.34 -5.96 -2.27
C ASP A 49 -0.34 -5.07 -3.52
N TYR A 50 -1.26 -4.11 -3.54
CA TYR A 50 -1.50 -3.17 -4.62
C TYR A 50 -0.64 -1.91 -4.42
N GLY A 51 0.45 -1.84 -5.19
CA GLY A 51 1.54 -0.88 -5.05
C GLY A 51 2.64 -1.39 -4.11
N CYS A 52 3.05 -2.66 -4.28
CA CYS A 52 4.03 -3.31 -3.41
C CYS A 52 5.47 -2.76 -3.51
N GLY A 53 5.73 -1.82 -4.43
CA GLY A 53 7.07 -1.38 -4.77
C GLY A 53 7.92 -2.56 -5.25
N LYS A 54 9.10 -2.70 -4.65
CA LYS A 54 10.03 -3.82 -4.95
C LYS A 54 9.68 -5.15 -4.31
N GLY A 55 8.63 -5.22 -3.48
CA GLY A 55 8.21 -6.46 -2.81
C GLY A 55 9.20 -7.00 -1.77
N TYR A 56 10.24 -6.23 -1.38
CA TYR A 56 11.28 -6.71 -0.47
C TYR A 56 10.77 -6.98 0.95
N GLN A 57 9.62 -6.41 1.33
CA GLN A 57 8.91 -6.71 2.57
C GLN A 57 8.50 -8.18 2.70
N TYR A 58 8.42 -8.91 1.59
CA TYR A 58 8.08 -10.34 1.54
C TYR A 58 9.28 -11.28 1.47
N ASN A 59 10.50 -10.74 1.42
CA ASN A 59 11.70 -11.57 1.50
C ASN A 59 11.76 -12.29 2.86
N PRO A 60 12.32 -13.51 2.92
CA PRO A 60 12.46 -14.30 4.16
C PRO A 60 13.55 -13.70 5.07
N THR A 61 13.24 -12.55 5.67
CA THR A 61 14.11 -11.81 6.56
C THR A 61 13.41 -11.59 7.88
N LYS A 62 14.15 -11.81 8.98
CA LYS A 62 13.61 -11.65 10.33
C LYS A 62 13.06 -10.25 10.55
N ILE A 63 11.85 -10.18 11.08
CA ILE A 63 11.18 -8.95 11.45
C ILE A 63 10.82 -8.95 12.93
N ALA A 64 10.75 -7.76 13.51
CA ALA A 64 10.22 -7.55 14.85
C ALA A 64 8.90 -6.79 14.74
N ILE A 65 7.83 -7.38 15.26
CA ILE A 65 6.51 -6.74 15.33
C ILE A 65 6.28 -6.26 16.78
N PRO A 66 6.10 -4.96 17.02
CA PRO A 66 5.88 -4.42 18.37
C PRO A 66 4.70 -5.11 19.06
N GLY A 67 4.96 -5.68 20.24
CA GLY A 67 3.95 -6.41 21.03
C GLY A 67 3.73 -7.88 20.64
N GLU A 68 4.29 -8.34 19.52
CA GLU A 68 4.05 -9.70 18.98
C GLU A 68 5.33 -10.54 18.91
N GLY A 69 6.52 -9.92 18.96
CA GLY A 69 7.81 -10.61 19.00
C GLY A 69 8.54 -10.65 17.64
N ASN A 70 9.41 -11.64 17.47
CA ASN A 70 10.23 -11.81 16.27
C ASN A 70 9.68 -12.95 15.40
N TRP A 71 9.69 -12.73 14.09
CA TRP A 71 9.18 -13.66 13.08
C TRP A 71 10.20 -13.80 11.94
N ASP A 72 10.22 -14.94 11.25
CA ASP A 72 11.18 -15.19 10.17
C ASP A 72 10.87 -14.39 8.89
N SER A 73 9.62 -13.94 8.74
CA SER A 73 9.17 -13.01 7.70
C SER A 73 7.80 -12.41 8.07
N VAL A 74 7.31 -11.45 7.26
CA VAL A 74 5.92 -10.95 7.41
C VAL A 74 4.89 -11.99 7.01
N ILE A 75 5.23 -12.88 6.08
CA ILE A 75 4.36 -13.98 5.64
C ILE A 75 4.19 -14.98 6.78
N ASP A 76 5.27 -15.36 7.48
CA ASP A 76 5.21 -16.26 8.64
C ASP A 76 4.37 -15.65 9.78
N TYR A 77 4.48 -14.35 9.99
CA TYR A 77 3.64 -13.65 10.97
C TYR A 77 2.16 -13.67 10.56
N TRP A 78 1.87 -13.39 9.28
CA TRP A 78 0.50 -13.36 8.77
C TRP A 78 -0.14 -14.73 8.63
N ASP A 79 0.64 -15.78 8.43
CA ASP A 79 0.17 -17.16 8.29
C ASP A 79 -0.91 -17.25 7.20
N VAL A 80 -0.55 -16.80 6.00
CA VAL A 80 -1.39 -16.79 4.79
C VAL A 80 -0.76 -17.68 3.72
N ASP A 81 -1.59 -18.27 2.88
CA ASP A 81 -1.16 -19.18 1.81
C ASP A 81 -0.40 -18.44 0.70
N GLU A 82 -0.83 -17.23 0.35
CA GLU A 82 -0.28 -16.49 -0.78
C GLU A 82 -0.31 -14.98 -0.58
N VAL A 83 0.75 -14.30 -1.03
CA VAL A 83 0.77 -12.87 -1.27
C VAL A 83 1.20 -12.59 -2.71
N CYS A 84 0.28 -12.02 -3.50
CA CYS A 84 0.53 -11.53 -4.83
C CYS A 84 0.99 -10.07 -4.78
N CYS A 85 2.05 -9.74 -5.53
CA CYS A 85 2.61 -8.40 -5.62
C CYS A 85 2.19 -7.73 -6.92
N TYR A 86 1.70 -6.50 -6.84
CA TYR A 86 1.44 -5.65 -7.99
C TYR A 86 2.03 -4.26 -7.77
N ASP A 87 2.80 -3.77 -8.73
CA ASP A 87 3.21 -2.37 -8.79
C ASP A 87 3.27 -1.93 -10.26
N PRO A 88 2.39 -1.03 -10.71
CA PRO A 88 2.30 -0.66 -12.10
C PRO A 88 3.53 0.12 -12.62
N CYS A 89 4.46 0.51 -11.75
CA CYS A 89 5.71 1.20 -12.07
C CYS A 89 6.97 0.34 -11.87
N TYR A 90 6.85 -0.94 -11.51
CA TYR A 90 8.03 -1.79 -11.26
C TYR A 90 7.90 -3.17 -11.90
N GLU A 91 8.84 -3.51 -12.79
CA GLU A 91 9.06 -4.90 -13.22
C GLU A 91 9.77 -5.64 -12.08
N PRO A 92 9.32 -6.85 -11.69
CA PRO A 92 8.45 -7.77 -12.43
C PRO A 92 6.95 -7.70 -12.07
N TYR A 93 6.53 -6.75 -11.24
CA TYR A 93 5.17 -6.70 -10.66
C TYR A 93 4.18 -5.82 -11.42
N CYS A 94 4.51 -5.34 -12.62
CA CYS A 94 3.66 -4.39 -13.34
C CYS A 94 2.55 -5.02 -14.19
N LYS A 95 2.43 -6.35 -14.20
CA LYS A 95 1.29 -7.04 -14.82
C LYS A 95 0.08 -6.96 -13.89
N LEU A 96 -1.07 -6.57 -14.43
CA LEU A 96 -2.33 -6.55 -13.68
C LEU A 96 -2.59 -7.92 -13.02
N PRO A 97 -3.02 -7.94 -11.74
CA PRO A 97 -3.41 -9.17 -11.07
C PRO A 97 -4.57 -9.86 -11.78
N GLU A 98 -4.52 -11.19 -11.81
CA GLU A 98 -5.60 -12.03 -12.32
C GLU A 98 -6.40 -12.61 -11.14
N GLY A 99 -7.73 -12.57 -11.23
CA GLY A 99 -8.61 -13.18 -10.22
C GLY A 99 -9.01 -12.25 -9.08
N LYS A 100 -9.25 -12.85 -7.90
CA LYS A 100 -9.70 -12.19 -6.67
C LYS A 100 -8.89 -12.73 -5.49
N PHE A 101 -8.76 -11.93 -4.45
CA PHE A 101 -8.00 -12.22 -3.25
C PHE A 101 -8.87 -12.03 -2.01
N ASP A 102 -8.61 -12.76 -0.94
CA ASP A 102 -9.34 -12.57 0.31
C ASP A 102 -9.11 -11.16 0.88
N GLY A 103 -7.87 -10.67 0.82
CA GLY A 103 -7.49 -9.32 1.23
C GLY A 103 -6.78 -8.55 0.14
N VAL A 104 -7.02 -7.24 0.05
CA VAL A 104 -6.21 -6.32 -0.76
C VAL A 104 -5.61 -5.25 0.14
N ILE A 105 -4.30 -5.05 0.03
CA ILE A 105 -3.50 -4.12 0.83
C ILE A 105 -2.97 -3.04 -0.12
N SER A 106 -2.93 -1.79 0.33
CA SER A 106 -2.26 -0.71 -0.38
C SER A 106 -1.67 0.27 0.63
N THR A 107 -0.35 0.42 0.67
CA THR A 107 0.32 1.26 1.69
C THR A 107 1.23 2.27 1.03
N ASP A 108 0.96 3.57 1.23
CA ASP A 108 1.81 4.67 0.72
C ASP A 108 1.86 4.66 -0.83
N VAL A 109 0.66 4.69 -1.44
CA VAL A 109 0.41 4.48 -2.89
C VAL A 109 -0.59 5.48 -3.44
N LEU A 110 -1.77 5.61 -2.84
CA LEU A 110 -2.89 6.34 -3.42
C LEU A 110 -2.65 7.87 -3.53
N GLU A 111 -1.84 8.43 -2.64
CA GLU A 111 -1.35 9.81 -2.66
C GLU A 111 -0.42 10.11 -3.85
N HIS A 112 0.18 9.07 -4.44
CA HIS A 112 0.98 9.14 -5.66
C HIS A 112 0.13 9.13 -6.94
N CYS A 113 -1.17 8.83 -6.84
CA CYS A 113 -2.11 8.81 -7.95
C CYS A 113 -2.75 10.20 -8.16
N PRO A 114 -2.90 10.67 -9.42
CA PRO A 114 -3.58 11.94 -9.70
C PRO A 114 -4.99 11.96 -9.12
N GLU A 115 -5.43 13.11 -8.59
CA GLU A 115 -6.72 13.23 -7.88
C GLU A 115 -7.91 12.74 -8.72
N GLY A 116 -7.89 12.98 -10.03
CA GLY A 116 -8.91 12.52 -10.97
C GLY A 116 -8.98 11.00 -11.13
N ASP A 117 -7.89 10.29 -10.82
CA ASP A 117 -7.77 8.85 -10.98
C ASP A 117 -8.08 8.07 -9.70
N VAL A 118 -7.95 8.71 -8.53
CA VAL A 118 -8.11 8.05 -7.22
C VAL A 118 -9.42 7.26 -7.11
N ARG A 119 -10.54 7.80 -7.57
CA ARG A 119 -11.85 7.13 -7.44
C ARG A 119 -11.89 5.78 -8.17
N TRP A 120 -11.42 5.74 -9.42
CA TRP A 120 -11.46 4.50 -10.17
C TRP A 120 -10.41 3.51 -9.67
N ILE A 121 -9.25 3.98 -9.19
CA ILE A 121 -8.22 3.11 -8.59
C ILE A 121 -8.74 2.46 -7.30
N VAL A 122 -9.41 3.23 -6.43
CA VAL A 122 -10.02 2.66 -5.22
C VAL A 122 -11.12 1.65 -5.60
N ALA A 123 -11.95 1.94 -6.60
CA ALA A 123 -12.93 0.97 -7.10
C ALA A 123 -12.25 -0.31 -7.64
N GLU A 124 -11.12 -0.19 -8.36
CA GLU A 124 -10.34 -1.33 -8.85
C GLU A 124 -9.78 -2.17 -7.70
N ILE A 125 -9.23 -1.54 -6.65
CA ILE A 125 -8.76 -2.20 -5.42
C ILE A 125 -9.89 -3.00 -4.77
N PHE A 126 -11.06 -2.40 -4.58
CA PHE A 126 -12.22 -3.10 -4.03
C PHE A 126 -12.68 -4.24 -4.93
N SER A 127 -12.54 -4.06 -6.26
CA SER A 127 -12.89 -5.11 -7.21
C SER A 127 -12.10 -6.39 -6.95
N TYR A 128 -10.82 -6.31 -6.56
CA TYR A 128 -9.98 -7.49 -6.31
C TYR A 128 -10.31 -8.22 -4.99
N ALA A 129 -10.95 -7.56 -4.02
CA ALA A 129 -11.16 -8.09 -2.68
C ALA A 129 -12.44 -8.93 -2.57
N THR A 130 -12.38 -10.04 -1.84
CA THR A 130 -13.55 -10.83 -1.43
C THR A 130 -13.91 -10.69 0.04
N ARG A 131 -12.95 -10.35 0.93
CA ARG A 131 -13.20 -10.23 2.38
C ARG A 131 -12.75 -8.91 2.98
N PHE A 132 -11.56 -8.41 2.65
CA PHE A 132 -11.14 -7.10 3.17
C PHE A 132 -10.28 -6.24 2.24
N VAL A 133 -10.31 -4.93 2.50
CA VAL A 133 -9.37 -3.93 1.96
C VAL A 133 -8.66 -3.21 3.11
N PHE A 134 -7.34 -3.13 3.07
CA PHE A 134 -6.54 -2.28 3.94
C PHE A 134 -5.85 -1.21 3.10
N ALA A 135 -5.99 0.05 3.49
CA ALA A 135 -5.26 1.15 2.86
C ALA A 135 -4.58 2.05 3.89
N ASN A 136 -3.36 2.47 3.60
CA ASN A 136 -2.64 3.51 4.32
C ASN A 136 -2.26 4.65 3.36
N ILE A 137 -2.51 5.89 3.77
CA ILE A 137 -2.33 7.09 2.93
C ILE A 137 -1.73 8.22 3.76
N ALA A 138 -0.63 8.80 3.28
CA ALA A 138 -0.07 10.04 3.77
C ALA A 138 -0.83 11.26 3.23
N CYS A 139 -1.38 12.06 4.14
CA CYS A 139 -2.07 13.32 3.85
C CYS A 139 -1.15 14.55 3.99
N TYR A 140 0.14 14.37 3.71
CA TYR A 140 1.16 15.42 3.73
C TYR A 140 2.10 15.26 2.53
N PRO A 141 2.87 16.31 2.14
CA PRO A 141 3.80 16.21 1.01
C PRO A 141 4.92 15.18 1.24
N ALA A 142 5.31 14.46 0.18
CA ALA A 142 6.43 13.53 0.23
C ALA A 142 7.76 14.25 0.50
N LEU A 143 8.73 13.54 1.07
CA LEU A 143 10.14 13.95 1.00
C LEU A 143 10.70 13.78 -0.42
N THR A 144 10.21 12.78 -1.15
CA THR A 144 10.63 12.46 -2.52
C THR A 144 10.14 13.51 -3.50
N THR A 145 11.01 13.91 -4.43
CA THR A 145 10.68 14.81 -5.54
C THR A 145 10.87 14.07 -6.85
N LEU A 146 9.86 14.07 -7.72
CA LEU A 146 9.92 13.43 -9.02
C LEU A 146 11.03 14.05 -9.91
N PRO A 147 11.51 13.34 -10.95
CA PRO A 147 12.53 13.85 -11.86
C PRO A 147 12.22 15.19 -12.54
N ASN A 148 10.92 15.55 -12.66
CA ASN A 148 10.48 16.84 -13.19
C ASN A 148 10.45 17.98 -12.15
N GLY A 149 10.75 17.70 -10.88
CA GLY A 149 10.76 18.67 -9.79
C GLY A 149 9.47 18.76 -8.98
N GLU A 150 8.42 18.03 -9.34
CA GLU A 150 7.16 17.98 -8.60
C GLU A 150 7.24 17.07 -7.36
N ASN A 151 6.43 17.34 -6.34
CA ASN A 151 6.35 16.47 -5.17
C ASN A 151 5.78 15.09 -5.56
N ALA A 152 6.33 14.01 -4.99
CA ALA A 152 5.83 12.67 -5.29
C ALA A 152 4.41 12.42 -4.76
N HIS A 153 3.95 13.10 -3.71
CA HIS A 153 2.53 13.07 -3.33
C HIS A 153 1.78 14.11 -4.15
N CYS A 154 1.19 13.65 -5.26
CA CYS A 154 0.44 14.53 -6.16
C CYS A 154 -0.99 14.82 -5.65
N THR A 155 -1.56 13.92 -4.84
CA THR A 155 -2.87 14.11 -4.22
C THR A 155 -2.70 14.21 -2.70
N VAL A 156 -2.72 15.45 -2.20
CA VAL A 156 -2.74 15.75 -0.76
C VAL A 156 -4.12 16.30 -0.40
N ARG A 157 -4.92 15.48 0.26
CA ARG A 157 -6.32 15.75 0.63
C ARG A 157 -6.56 15.30 2.07
N PRO A 158 -7.47 15.95 2.82
CA PRO A 158 -7.75 15.58 4.20
C PRO A 158 -8.41 14.19 4.29
N MET A 159 -8.29 13.53 5.46
CA MET A 159 -8.85 12.20 5.72
C MET A 159 -10.31 12.04 5.25
N MET A 160 -11.16 13.04 5.49
CA MET A 160 -12.59 12.98 5.11
C MET A 160 -12.81 12.84 3.61
N TRP A 161 -11.91 13.39 2.78
CA TRP A 161 -11.96 13.25 1.33
C TRP A 161 -11.68 11.81 0.91
N TRP A 162 -10.62 11.20 1.47
CA TRP A 162 -10.28 9.79 1.22
C TRP A 162 -11.38 8.85 1.72
N LYS A 163 -11.88 9.08 2.94
CA LYS A 163 -12.94 8.28 3.53
C LYS A 163 -14.19 8.27 2.65
N ALA A 164 -14.58 9.42 2.08
CA ALA A 164 -15.75 9.50 1.20
C ALA A 164 -15.60 8.63 -0.06
N ILE A 165 -14.38 8.53 -0.62
CA ILE A 165 -14.10 7.68 -1.79
C ILE A 165 -14.16 6.20 -1.41
N PHE A 166 -13.60 5.81 -0.27
CA PHE A 166 -13.70 4.43 0.22
C PHE A 166 -15.14 4.04 0.57
N ASP A 167 -15.91 4.96 1.18
CA ASP A 167 -17.34 4.77 1.44
C ASP A 167 -18.14 4.59 0.15
N GLU A 168 -17.77 5.31 -0.92
CA GLU A 168 -18.40 5.18 -2.23
C GLU A 168 -18.12 3.81 -2.85
N ALA A 169 -16.85 3.41 -2.92
CA ALA A 169 -16.46 2.11 -3.47
C ALA A 169 -17.03 0.93 -2.68
N ALA A 170 -17.08 1.02 -1.34
CA ALA A 170 -17.59 -0.04 -0.49
C ALA A 170 -19.09 -0.35 -0.70
N LYS A 171 -19.89 0.59 -1.25
CA LYS A 171 -21.33 0.36 -1.52
C LYS A 171 -21.55 -0.77 -2.52
N ASP A 172 -20.65 -0.93 -3.48
CA ASP A 172 -20.72 -1.98 -4.49
C ASP A 172 -20.18 -3.32 -3.97
N HIS A 173 -19.62 -3.34 -2.75
CA HIS A 173 -18.93 -4.48 -2.13
C HIS A 173 -19.37 -4.71 -0.67
N PRO A 174 -20.67 -4.96 -0.37
CA PRO A 174 -21.19 -5.03 0.99
C PRO A 174 -20.62 -6.16 1.87
N GLY A 175 -19.97 -7.17 1.26
CA GLY A 175 -19.29 -8.26 1.98
C GLY A 175 -17.82 -7.98 2.31
N VAL A 176 -17.26 -6.85 1.86
CA VAL A 176 -15.85 -6.51 2.04
C VAL A 176 -15.69 -5.54 3.20
N THR A 177 -15.02 -5.98 4.27
CA THR A 177 -14.62 -5.11 5.38
C THR A 177 -13.47 -4.20 4.92
N TRP A 178 -13.45 -2.92 5.29
CA TRP A 178 -12.32 -2.08 4.91
C TRP A 178 -11.80 -1.24 6.07
N LYS A 179 -10.50 -0.94 6.01
CA LYS A 179 -9.79 -0.11 7.00
C LYS A 179 -8.87 0.86 6.30
N LEU A 180 -9.07 2.14 6.58
CA LEU A 180 -8.23 3.24 6.11
C LEU A 180 -7.44 3.83 7.28
N VAL A 181 -6.12 3.88 7.14
CA VAL A 181 -5.20 4.52 8.08
C VAL A 181 -4.60 5.74 7.40
N VAL A 182 -4.93 6.92 7.90
CA VAL A 182 -4.38 8.18 7.38
C VAL A 182 -3.26 8.66 8.28
N GLU A 183 -2.16 9.09 7.67
CA GLU A 183 -1.05 9.74 8.34
C GLU A 183 -1.10 11.24 8.04
N ASP A 184 -1.07 12.07 9.08
CA ASP A 184 -1.02 13.52 8.96
C ASP A 184 0.13 14.04 9.83
N HIS A 185 0.93 14.95 9.29
CA HIS A 185 1.93 15.68 10.09
C HIS A 185 1.27 16.78 10.97
N GLY A 186 -0.05 16.95 10.89
CA GLY A 186 -0.88 17.87 11.66
C GLY A 186 -1.73 17.23 12.75
N ASN A 187 -1.18 16.39 13.63
CA ASN A 187 -1.39 16.42 15.09
C ASN A 187 -0.69 15.23 15.76
N ARG A 188 0.39 15.51 16.51
CA ARG A 188 0.52 14.84 17.80
C ARG A 188 -0.54 15.49 18.69
N ASP A 189 -1.36 14.66 19.32
CA ASP A 189 -2.41 15.00 20.28
C ASP A 189 -3.78 15.40 19.71
N SER A 190 -4.69 14.43 19.70
CA SER A 190 -5.98 14.54 20.40
C SER A 190 -6.56 13.16 20.69
#